data_AF-A0A9D7WAD4-F1
#
_entry.id   AF-A0A9D7WAD4-F1
#
_cell.length_a   1.000
_cell.length_b   1.000
_cell.length_c   1.000
_cell.angle_alpha   90.00
_cell.angle_beta   90.00
_cell.angle_gamma   90.00
#
_symmetry.space_group_name_H-M   'P 1'
#
loop_
_entity.id
_entity.type
_entity.pdbx_description
1 polymer ?
#
loop_
_entity_poly.entity_id
_entity_poly.type
_entity_poly.pdbx_seq_one_letter_code
_entity_poly.pdbx_strand_id
1 'polypeptide(L)'
;MGCGSCGNNNGSHSPGCGNNGACSTGSCNKLNVYNWLTDMVLPEDYEPFNIVEVRFKGSKKQFYKNVNHLELFTGDKVIVDSDVGYDVGEVSLAGELVKLQLKKYGIDENNSEMRTIKNVASEEEIEKYQKFKDIEQESLEKARTIALQLRLKMKISDIEYQGDGKKVTFYYTSEGRVDFRELIRRYATEFKSRIQMLQVSYREEASR
;
A
#
# COMPACT_ATOMS: atom_id res chain seq x y z
N MET A 1 18.97 -19.46 -3.08
CA MET A 1 18.85 -20.82 -2.50
C MET A 1 17.42 -20.99 -2.05
N GLY A 2 16.65 -21.84 -2.75
CA GLY A 2 15.23 -22.08 -2.49
C GLY A 2 15.03 -22.93 -1.23
N CYS A 3 13.98 -22.61 -0.48
CA CYS A 3 13.65 -23.28 0.78
C CYS A 3 13.23 -24.74 0.51
N GLY A 4 14.04 -25.70 0.92
CA GLY A 4 13.88 -27.13 0.62
C GLY A 4 13.08 -27.94 1.63
N SER A 5 12.14 -27.33 2.39
CA SER A 5 11.46 -28.03 3.51
C SER A 5 9.97 -28.32 3.31
N CYS A 6 9.40 -28.09 2.12
CA CYS A 6 8.01 -28.49 1.85
C CYS A 6 7.95 -29.97 1.41
N GLY A 7 8.32 -30.86 2.33
CA GLY A 7 8.12 -32.30 2.18
C GLY A 7 6.69 -32.67 2.59
N ASN A 8 5.94 -33.21 1.64
CA ASN A 8 4.56 -33.66 1.79
C ASN A 8 4.50 -34.86 2.75
N ASN A 9 4.17 -34.64 4.03
CA ASN A 9 3.90 -35.73 4.98
C ASN A 9 2.39 -35.93 5.10
N ASN A 10 1.95 -37.17 4.87
CA ASN A 10 0.58 -37.66 5.01
C ASN A 10 0.05 -37.51 6.45
N GLY A 11 -0.41 -36.31 6.79
CA GLY A 11 -1.07 -35.97 8.04
C GLY A 11 -1.54 -34.52 7.95
N SER A 12 -2.76 -34.24 8.38
CA SER A 12 -3.58 -33.06 8.06
C SER A 12 -3.04 -31.66 8.36
N HIS A 13 -1.78 -31.48 8.76
CA HIS A 13 -1.19 -30.16 9.02
C HIS A 13 0.24 -30.09 8.48
N SER A 14 0.42 -29.28 7.42
CA SER A 14 1.75 -28.90 6.94
C SER A 14 2.49 -28.16 8.07
N PRO A 15 3.74 -28.52 8.41
CA PRO A 15 4.50 -27.79 9.40
C PRO A 15 4.69 -26.37 8.86
N GLY A 16 3.96 -25.42 9.45
CA GLY A 16 4.06 -24.02 9.09
C GLY A 16 5.51 -23.56 9.13
N CYS A 17 5.80 -22.48 8.40
CA CYS A 17 7.03 -21.74 8.65
C CYS A 17 7.11 -21.46 10.16
N GLY A 18 8.28 -21.55 10.80
CA GLY A 18 8.48 -21.57 12.26
C GLY A 18 7.91 -20.41 13.10
N ASN A 19 7.01 -19.59 12.55
CA ASN A 19 5.98 -18.83 13.23
C ASN A 19 4.61 -19.42 12.87
N ASN A 20 4.04 -20.26 13.74
CA ASN A 20 2.66 -20.81 13.87
C ASN A 20 1.52 -20.32 12.92
N GLY A 21 1.78 -20.13 11.64
CA GLY A 21 0.87 -19.61 10.63
C GLY A 21 0.67 -20.65 9.54
N ALA A 22 -0.59 -20.82 9.11
CA ALA A 22 -0.94 -21.74 8.05
C ALA A 22 -0.39 -21.26 6.69
N CYS A 23 0.35 -22.12 5.98
CA CYS A 23 0.90 -21.83 4.65
C CYS A 23 -0.16 -21.57 3.56
N SER A 24 -1.45 -21.83 3.80
CA SER A 24 -2.52 -21.65 2.82
C SER A 24 -2.92 -20.19 2.59
N THR A 25 -2.57 -19.28 3.50
CA THR A 25 -2.95 -17.85 3.43
C THR A 25 -1.81 -16.96 2.93
N GLY A 26 -0.92 -17.41 2.06
CA GLY A 26 0.10 -16.56 1.39
C GLY A 26 1.02 -15.74 2.32
N SER A 27 1.00 -15.99 3.63
CA SER A 27 1.49 -15.08 4.66
C SER A 27 2.88 -15.52 5.14
N CYS A 28 3.83 -15.59 4.22
CA CYS A 28 5.23 -15.79 4.56
C CYS A 28 6.06 -14.61 4.05
N ASN A 29 5.77 -13.42 4.60
CA ASN A 29 6.54 -12.19 4.34
C ASN A 29 7.05 -11.59 5.66
N LYS A 30 8.30 -11.13 5.66
CA LYS A 30 9.04 -10.56 6.81
C LYS A 30 8.35 -9.36 7.50
N LEU A 31 7.32 -8.79 6.87
CA LEU A 31 6.60 -7.59 7.32
C LEU A 31 5.22 -7.88 7.92
N ASN A 32 4.77 -9.14 7.92
CA ASN A 32 3.46 -9.49 8.44
C ASN A 32 3.53 -9.59 9.97
N VAL A 33 2.64 -8.86 10.65
CA VAL A 33 2.43 -8.97 12.10
C VAL A 33 1.32 -9.99 12.31
N TYR A 34 1.63 -11.08 13.03
CA TYR A 34 0.65 -12.13 13.32
C TYR A 34 -0.40 -11.61 14.30
N ASN A 35 -1.68 -11.74 13.94
CA ASN A 35 -2.78 -11.38 14.81
C ASN A 35 -3.14 -12.56 15.72
N TRP A 36 -2.60 -12.56 16.94
CA TRP A 36 -2.84 -13.58 17.96
C TRP A 36 -4.24 -13.52 18.59
N LEU A 37 -5.03 -12.49 18.29
CA LEU A 37 -6.38 -12.29 18.82
C LEU A 37 -7.50 -12.89 17.96
N THR A 38 -7.16 -13.50 16.82
CA THR A 38 -8.15 -13.96 15.83
C THR A 38 -9.17 -14.98 16.39
N ASP A 39 -8.80 -15.73 17.43
CA ASP A 39 -9.65 -16.77 18.06
C ASP A 39 -10.28 -16.35 19.41
N MET A 40 -10.17 -15.09 19.83
CA MET A 40 -10.79 -14.64 21.08
C MET A 40 -12.22 -14.15 20.85
N VAL A 41 -13.18 -14.74 21.59
CA VAL A 41 -14.56 -14.25 21.63
C VAL A 41 -14.58 -12.96 22.44
N LEU A 42 -14.87 -11.84 21.77
CA LEU A 42 -15.02 -10.54 22.42
C LEU A 42 -16.33 -10.50 23.22
N PRO A 43 -16.36 -9.83 24.40
CA PRO A 43 -17.60 -9.59 25.14
C PRO A 43 -18.63 -8.85 24.28
N GLU A 44 -19.92 -9.12 24.47
CA GLU A 44 -21.02 -8.54 23.67
C GLU A 44 -21.07 -7.00 23.70
N ASP A 45 -20.53 -6.37 24.76
CA ASP A 45 -20.50 -4.91 24.95
C ASP A 45 -19.23 -4.23 24.38
N TYR A 46 -18.37 -4.97 23.69
CA TYR A 46 -17.08 -4.45 23.24
C TYR A 46 -17.14 -3.94 21.79
N GLU A 47 -17.05 -2.63 21.62
CA GLU A 47 -16.91 -2.01 20.29
C GLU A 47 -15.49 -2.22 19.75
N PRO A 48 -15.34 -2.90 18.59
CA PRO A 48 -14.04 -3.11 17.96
C PRO A 48 -13.37 -1.77 17.67
N PHE A 49 -12.05 -1.74 17.83
CA PHE A 49 -11.30 -0.53 17.55
C PHE A 49 -11.45 -0.12 16.08
N ASN A 50 -11.91 1.12 15.88
CA ASN A 50 -12.33 1.64 14.59
C ASN A 50 -11.18 2.12 13.68
N ILE A 51 -9.92 2.02 14.12
CA ILE A 51 -8.77 2.41 13.31
C ILE A 51 -8.09 1.15 12.77
N VAL A 52 -7.78 1.19 11.47
CA VAL A 52 -7.19 0.09 10.72
C VAL A 52 -5.88 0.56 10.08
N GLU A 53 -4.87 -0.30 10.10
CA GLU A 53 -3.62 -0.08 9.40
C GLU A 53 -3.70 -0.65 7.98
N VAL A 54 -3.59 0.22 6.98
CA VAL A 54 -3.64 -0.14 5.57
C VAL A 54 -2.24 0.02 4.97
N ARG A 55 -1.81 -1.01 4.24
CA ARG A 55 -0.55 -1.09 3.51
C ARG A 55 -0.80 -0.81 2.03
N PHE A 56 0.06 0.02 1.45
CA PHE A 56 0.12 0.31 0.01
C PHE A 56 1.37 -0.32 -0.61
N LYS A 57 1.62 0.00 -1.88
CA LYS A 57 2.81 -0.46 -2.62
C LYS A 57 4.10 -0.16 -1.83
N GLY A 58 4.97 -1.17 -1.74
CA GLY A 58 6.22 -1.11 -0.99
C GLY A 58 6.03 -1.21 0.53
N SER A 59 6.71 -0.35 1.28
CA SER A 59 6.69 -0.35 2.75
C SER A 59 5.79 0.74 3.35
N LYS A 60 4.94 1.39 2.54
CA LYS A 60 4.08 2.49 2.99
C LYS A 60 2.87 1.94 3.74
N LYS A 61 2.77 2.32 5.01
CA LYS A 61 1.65 2.00 5.91
C LYS A 61 1.01 3.31 6.37
N GLN A 62 -0.32 3.37 6.35
CA GLN A 62 -1.09 4.51 6.84
C GLN A 62 -2.29 4.02 7.63
N PHE A 63 -2.75 4.85 8.57
CA PHE A 63 -3.89 4.54 9.42
C PHE A 63 -5.16 5.20 8.88
N TYR A 64 -6.26 4.46 8.90
CA TYR A 64 -7.56 4.92 8.42
C TYR A 64 -8.66 4.59 9.44
N LYS A 65 -9.69 5.45 9.48
CA LYS A 65 -10.88 5.24 10.29
C LYS A 65 -11.92 4.43 9.53
N ASN A 66 -12.38 3.35 10.14
CA ASN A 66 -13.49 2.53 9.67
C ASN A 66 -14.80 3.09 10.24
N VAL A 67 -15.38 4.09 9.56
CA VAL A 67 -16.63 4.75 9.97
C VAL A 67 -17.85 3.87 9.73
N ASN A 68 -17.77 2.97 8.76
CA ASN A 68 -18.87 2.09 8.35
C ASN A 68 -18.94 0.79 9.17
N HIS A 69 -18.11 0.65 10.21
CA HIS A 69 -18.02 -0.55 11.06
C HIS A 69 -17.92 -1.84 10.24
N LEU A 70 -17.14 -1.79 9.15
CA LEU A 70 -16.93 -2.95 8.29
C LEU A 70 -16.11 -4.01 9.03
N GLU A 71 -16.50 -5.27 8.89
CA GLU A 71 -15.67 -6.39 9.34
C GLU A 71 -14.49 -6.52 8.36
N LEU A 72 -13.30 -6.16 8.83
CA LEU A 72 -12.07 -6.14 8.02
C LEU A 72 -11.05 -7.09 8.63
N PHE A 73 -10.57 -8.03 7.82
CA PHE A 73 -9.54 -8.99 8.21
C PHE A 73 -8.19 -8.63 7.60
N THR A 74 -7.13 -9.19 8.17
CA THR A 74 -5.78 -9.00 7.63
C THR A 74 -5.67 -9.65 6.25
N GLY A 75 -5.24 -8.89 5.25
CA GLY A 75 -5.15 -9.32 3.85
C GLY A 75 -6.29 -8.82 2.96
N ASP A 76 -7.37 -8.27 3.53
CA ASP A 76 -8.48 -7.76 2.73
C ASP A 76 -8.08 -6.52 1.94
N LYS A 77 -8.56 -6.43 0.70
CA LYS A 77 -8.39 -5.24 -0.13
C LYS A 77 -9.51 -4.26 0.16
N VAL A 78 -9.14 -3.04 0.53
CA VAL A 78 -10.07 -1.98 0.93
C VAL A 78 -9.88 -0.75 0.09
N ILE A 79 -10.97 -0.01 -0.09
CA ILE A 79 -10.96 1.29 -0.72
C ILE A 79 -10.85 2.36 0.35
N VAL A 80 -9.84 3.18 0.20
CA VAL A 80 -9.57 4.31 1.09
C VAL A 80 -9.85 5.63 0.39
N ASP A 81 -10.24 6.61 1.20
CA ASP A 81 -10.34 7.98 0.72
C ASP A 81 -8.97 8.61 0.49
N SER A 82 -8.88 9.39 -0.58
CA SER A 82 -7.70 10.14 -0.99
C SER A 82 -8.08 11.58 -1.34
N ASP A 83 -7.12 12.49 -1.40
CA ASP A 83 -7.38 13.92 -1.72
C ASP A 83 -8.07 14.08 -3.08
N VAL A 84 -7.80 13.15 -4.00
CA VAL A 84 -8.37 13.13 -5.34
C VAL A 84 -8.85 11.72 -5.61
N GLY A 85 -10.15 11.46 -5.47
CA GLY A 85 -10.72 10.14 -5.77
C GLY A 85 -10.53 9.13 -4.65
N TYR A 86 -10.19 7.88 -4.98
CA TYR A 86 -10.01 6.80 -4.02
C TYR A 86 -8.76 5.98 -4.33
N ASP A 87 -8.19 5.33 -3.32
CA ASP A 87 -7.04 4.45 -3.49
C ASP A 87 -7.36 3.03 -2.99
N VAL A 88 -6.62 2.04 -3.46
CA VAL A 88 -6.79 0.65 -3.06
C VAL A 88 -5.59 0.20 -2.23
N GLY A 89 -5.87 -0.26 -1.02
CA GLY A 89 -4.85 -0.75 -0.09
C GLY A 89 -5.21 -2.13 0.47
N GLU A 90 -4.24 -2.77 1.10
CA GLU A 90 -4.41 -4.06 1.77
C GLU A 90 -4.38 -3.86 3.28
N VAL A 91 -5.32 -4.44 4.01
CA VAL A 91 -5.36 -4.36 5.47
C VAL A 91 -4.18 -5.14 6.05
N SER A 92 -3.27 -4.45 6.73
CA SER A 92 -2.14 -5.09 7.40
C SER A 92 -2.48 -5.49 8.82
N LEU A 93 -3.23 -4.66 9.56
CA LEU A 93 -3.63 -4.90 10.94
C LEU A 93 -4.98 -4.24 11.20
N ALA A 94 -5.84 -4.93 11.94
CA ALA A 94 -7.12 -4.44 12.44
C ALA A 94 -7.27 -4.80 13.93
N GLY A 95 -8.19 -4.13 14.63
CA GLY A 95 -8.48 -4.40 16.06
C GLY A 95 -7.51 -3.72 17.03
N GLU A 96 -7.40 -4.25 18.26
CA GLU A 96 -6.64 -3.62 19.35
C GLU A 96 -5.16 -3.46 19.04
N LEU A 97 -4.60 -4.32 18.19
CA LEU A 97 -3.18 -4.27 17.83
C LEU A 97 -2.80 -2.95 17.16
N VAL A 98 -3.77 -2.27 16.53
CA VAL A 98 -3.55 -0.96 15.93
C VAL A 98 -3.27 0.11 17.00
N LYS A 99 -3.83 -0.01 18.22
CA LYS A 99 -3.53 0.91 19.34
C LYS A 99 -2.04 0.90 19.70
N LEU A 100 -1.40 -0.27 19.67
CA LEU A 100 0.03 -0.41 19.94
C LEU A 100 0.88 0.25 18.83
N GLN A 101 0.46 0.13 17.57
CA GLN A 101 1.13 0.78 16.45
C GLN A 101 0.95 2.31 16.50
N LEU A 102 -0.25 2.82 16.78
CA LEU A 102 -0.52 4.25 16.93
C LEU A 102 0.38 4.89 18.00
N LYS A 103 0.51 4.24 19.17
CA LYS A 103 1.44 4.69 20.22
C LYS A 103 2.89 4.69 19.76
N LYS A 104 3.32 3.68 19.00
CA LYS A 104 4.67 3.59 18.46
C LYS A 104 4.97 4.70 17.45
N TYR A 105 3.99 5.05 16.61
CA TYR A 105 4.12 6.10 15.60
C TYR A 105 3.78 7.51 16.14
N GLY A 106 3.31 7.62 17.39
CA GLY A 106 2.95 8.89 18.02
C GLY A 106 1.74 9.56 17.38
N ILE A 107 0.79 8.79 16.86
CA ILE A 107 -0.41 9.30 16.19
C ILE A 107 -1.60 9.19 17.15
N ASP A 108 -2.30 10.31 17.35
CA ASP A 108 -3.50 10.35 18.16
C ASP A 108 -4.69 9.65 17.49
N GLU A 109 -5.45 8.90 18.28
CA GLU A 109 -6.64 8.17 17.82
C GLU A 109 -7.71 9.12 17.23
N ASN A 110 -7.80 10.33 17.78
CA ASN A 110 -8.76 11.36 17.37
C ASN A 110 -8.25 12.32 16.31
N ASN A 111 -7.13 12.04 15.65
CA ASN A 111 -6.61 12.93 14.62
C ASN A 111 -7.66 13.16 13.51
N SER A 112 -8.08 14.41 13.32
CA SER A 112 -9.09 14.82 12.33
C SER A 112 -8.59 14.73 10.89
N GLU A 113 -7.28 14.66 10.68
CA GLU A 113 -6.66 14.47 9.36
C GLU A 113 -6.66 12.99 8.91
N MET A 114 -7.03 12.07 9.81
CA MET A 114 -7.09 10.65 9.49
C MET A 114 -8.26 10.37 8.55
N ARG A 115 -7.92 9.83 7.38
CA ARG A 115 -8.87 9.52 6.32
C ARG A 115 -9.70 8.28 6.64
N THR A 116 -10.77 8.10 5.90
CA THR A 116 -11.76 7.04 6.11
C THR A 116 -11.62 5.90 5.11
N ILE A 117 -12.01 4.70 5.55
CA ILE A 117 -12.26 3.54 4.68
C ILE A 117 -13.68 3.64 4.16
N LYS A 118 -13.87 3.51 2.85
CA LYS A 118 -15.18 3.54 2.21
C LYS A 118 -15.86 2.18 2.25
N ASN A 119 -15.23 1.18 1.67
CA ASN A 119 -15.78 -0.15 1.49
C ASN A 119 -14.67 -1.18 1.23
N VAL A 120 -15.01 -2.45 1.37
CA VAL A 120 -14.21 -3.55 0.84
C VAL A 120 -14.21 -3.42 -0.69
N ALA A 121 -13.04 -3.61 -1.31
CA ALA A 121 -12.87 -3.43 -2.74
C ALA A 121 -13.68 -4.50 -3.51
N SER A 122 -14.50 -4.04 -4.45
CA SER A 122 -15.21 -4.92 -5.39
C SER A 122 -14.24 -5.54 -6.39
N GLU A 123 -14.63 -6.66 -6.99
CA GLU A 123 -13.80 -7.37 -7.97
C GLU A 123 -13.47 -6.48 -9.18
N GLU A 124 -14.42 -5.66 -9.65
CA GLU A 124 -14.18 -4.69 -10.73
C GLU A 124 -13.11 -3.64 -10.36
N GLU A 125 -13.04 -3.25 -9.09
CA GLU A 125 -12.11 -2.24 -8.60
C GLU A 125 -10.72 -2.84 -8.41
N ILE A 126 -10.66 -4.10 -7.96
CA ILE A 126 -9.43 -4.89 -7.90
C ILE A 126 -8.86 -5.10 -9.31
N GLU A 127 -9.70 -5.41 -10.29
CA GLU A 127 -9.27 -5.53 -11.69
C GLU A 127 -8.73 -4.21 -12.23
N LYS A 128 -9.40 -3.08 -11.96
CA LYS A 128 -8.91 -1.75 -12.37
C LYS A 128 -7.56 -1.45 -11.74
N TYR A 129 -7.40 -1.69 -10.45
CA TYR A 129 -6.14 -1.54 -9.74
C TYR A 129 -5.04 -2.41 -10.37
N GLN A 130 -5.35 -3.66 -10.70
CA GLN A 130 -4.39 -4.56 -11.34
C GLN A 130 -3.98 -4.06 -12.73
N LYS A 131 -4.92 -3.58 -13.55
CA LYS A 131 -4.62 -2.98 -14.86
C LYS A 131 -3.67 -1.79 -14.74
N PHE A 132 -3.87 -0.92 -13.76
CA PHE A 132 -2.96 0.21 -13.50
C PHE A 132 -1.57 -0.27 -13.06
N LYS A 133 -1.51 -1.30 -12.23
CA LYS A 133 -0.25 -1.91 -11.80
C LYS A 133 0.52 -2.55 -12.96
N ASP A 134 -0.17 -3.14 -13.93
CA ASP A 134 0.47 -3.78 -15.08
C ASP A 134 1.08 -2.74 -16.04
N ILE A 135 0.44 -1.58 -16.22
CA ILE A 135 0.96 -0.49 -17.06
C ILE A 135 2.06 0.35 -16.39
N GLU A 136 2.29 0.19 -15.08
CA GLU A 136 3.28 0.97 -14.33
C GLU A 136 4.68 0.87 -14.93
N GLN A 137 5.10 -0.33 -15.33
CA GLN A 137 6.44 -0.55 -15.87
C GLN A 137 6.63 0.17 -17.22
N GLU A 138 5.68 0.02 -18.13
CA GLU A 138 5.71 0.73 -19.43
C GLU A 138 5.68 2.25 -19.23
N SER A 139 4.86 2.71 -18.28
CA SER A 139 4.73 4.12 -17.95
C SER A 139 6.01 4.71 -17.35
N LEU A 140 6.75 3.92 -16.56
CA LEU A 140 8.05 4.31 -16.02
C LEU A 140 9.10 4.51 -17.13
N GLU A 141 9.14 3.64 -18.12
CA GLU A 141 10.06 3.75 -19.26
C GLU A 141 9.76 4.98 -20.12
N LYS A 142 8.47 5.23 -20.40
CA LYS A 142 8.02 6.45 -21.09
C LYS A 142 8.37 7.71 -20.30
N ALA A 143 8.14 7.71 -18.99
CA ALA A 143 8.47 8.83 -18.12
C ALA A 143 9.97 9.16 -18.16
N ARG A 144 10.83 8.14 -18.09
CA ARG A 144 12.30 8.29 -18.21
C ARG A 144 12.70 8.87 -19.56
N THR A 145 12.09 8.38 -20.64
CA THR A 145 12.38 8.85 -22.00
C THR A 145 12.07 10.34 -22.16
N ILE A 146 10.91 10.79 -21.68
CA ILE A 146 10.51 12.21 -21.72
C ILE A 146 11.44 13.07 -20.86
N ALA A 147 11.82 12.62 -19.66
CA ALA A 147 12.73 13.36 -18.79
C ALA A 147 14.12 13.52 -19.43
N LEU A 148 14.61 12.48 -20.13
CA LEU A 148 15.85 12.52 -20.88
C LEU A 148 15.79 13.48 -22.08
N GLN A 149 14.67 13.48 -22.82
CA GLN A 149 14.44 14.42 -23.93
C GLN A 149 14.48 15.88 -23.47
N LEU A 150 13.95 16.16 -22.28
CA LEU A 150 13.99 17.48 -21.65
C LEU A 150 15.34 17.81 -20.99
N ARG A 151 16.31 16.88 -21.02
CA ARG A 151 17.66 17.02 -20.43
C ARG A 151 17.64 17.43 -18.95
N LEU A 152 16.63 16.97 -18.21
CA LEU A 152 16.52 17.26 -16.78
C LEU A 152 17.54 16.43 -15.99
N LYS A 153 18.25 17.08 -15.06
CA LYS A 153 19.22 16.43 -14.17
C LYS A 153 18.52 15.71 -13.02
N MET A 154 17.80 14.64 -13.34
CA MET A 154 17.04 13.84 -12.38
C MET A 154 17.00 12.37 -12.79
N LYS A 155 16.78 11.48 -11.83
CA LYS A 155 16.52 10.05 -12.04
C LYS A 155 15.13 9.72 -11.52
N ILE A 156 14.32 9.05 -12.35
CA ILE A 156 13.00 8.57 -11.94
C ILE A 156 13.15 7.13 -11.47
N SER A 157 12.89 6.92 -10.19
CA SER A 157 13.08 5.63 -9.52
C SER A 157 11.87 4.74 -9.68
N ASP A 158 10.67 5.25 -9.37
CA ASP A 158 9.43 4.47 -9.37
C ASP A 158 8.22 5.36 -9.73
N ILE A 159 7.12 4.71 -10.10
CA ILE A 159 5.83 5.30 -10.42
C ILE A 159 4.73 4.54 -9.68
N GLU A 160 3.73 5.27 -9.18
CA GLU A 160 2.61 4.69 -8.46
C GLU A 160 1.32 5.30 -8.97
N TYR A 161 0.47 4.45 -9.53
CA TYR A 161 -0.90 4.84 -9.87
C TYR A 161 -1.79 4.70 -8.65
N GLN A 162 -2.64 5.69 -8.47
CA GLN A 162 -3.75 5.56 -7.55
C GLN A 162 -4.75 4.51 -8.05
N GLY A 163 -5.49 3.86 -7.14
CA GLY A 163 -6.48 2.82 -7.48
C GLY A 163 -7.49 3.20 -8.57
N ASP A 164 -7.89 4.47 -8.66
CA ASP A 164 -8.79 4.98 -9.69
C ASP A 164 -8.08 5.55 -10.94
N GLY A 165 -6.74 5.58 -10.94
CA GLY A 165 -5.91 6.13 -12.00
C GLY A 165 -5.94 7.65 -12.14
N LYS A 166 -6.68 8.39 -11.31
CA LYS A 166 -6.80 9.86 -11.45
C LYS A 166 -5.55 10.61 -11.05
N LYS A 167 -4.72 10.01 -10.19
CA LYS A 167 -3.45 10.57 -9.74
C LYS A 167 -2.33 9.57 -10.00
N VAL A 168 -1.19 10.10 -10.44
CA VAL A 168 0.03 9.33 -10.66
C VAL A 168 1.16 10.03 -9.92
N THR A 169 1.83 9.26 -9.08
CA THR A 169 2.93 9.75 -8.26
C THR A 169 4.26 9.26 -8.82
N PHE A 170 5.12 10.19 -9.19
CA PHE A 170 6.45 9.92 -9.72
C PHE A 170 7.48 10.17 -8.63
N TYR A 171 8.23 9.14 -8.29
CA TYR A 171 9.32 9.21 -7.34
C TYR A 171 10.62 9.48 -8.07
N TYR A 172 11.32 10.55 -7.68
CA TYR A 172 12.55 10.94 -8.33
C TYR A 172 13.63 11.37 -7.35
N THR A 173 14.87 11.30 -7.80
CA THR A 173 16.04 11.78 -7.08
C THR A 173 16.77 12.80 -7.95
N SER A 174 17.20 13.91 -7.35
CA SER A 174 18.00 14.94 -8.01
C SER A 174 19.00 15.56 -7.03
N GLU A 175 20.16 15.96 -7.53
CA GLU A 175 21.20 16.62 -6.73
C GLU A 175 20.92 18.11 -6.51
N GLY A 176 20.10 18.72 -7.38
CA GLY A 176 19.77 20.14 -7.33
C GLY A 176 18.32 20.42 -7.68
N ARG A 177 18.01 21.71 -7.81
CA ARG A 177 16.68 22.18 -8.23
C ARG A 177 16.45 21.81 -9.70
N VAL A 178 15.27 21.27 -9.97
CA VAL A 178 14.82 20.88 -11.32
C VAL A 178 13.55 21.68 -11.64
N ASP A 179 13.47 22.25 -12.85
CA ASP A 179 12.26 22.91 -13.33
C ASP A 179 11.32 21.88 -13.97
N PHE A 180 10.18 21.64 -13.33
CA PHE A 180 9.20 20.63 -13.76
C PHE A 180 8.11 21.19 -14.68
N ARG A 181 8.08 22.49 -15.00
CA ARG A 181 6.94 23.11 -15.70
C ARG A 181 6.65 22.46 -17.05
N GLU A 182 7.68 22.22 -17.85
CA GLU A 182 7.52 21.54 -19.15
C GLU A 182 7.27 20.03 -18.98
N LEU A 183 7.94 19.40 -18.01
CA LEU A 183 7.76 17.98 -17.71
C LEU A 183 6.32 17.65 -17.35
N ILE A 184 5.73 18.42 -16.43
CA ILE A 184 4.35 18.24 -15.97
C ILE A 184 3.38 18.38 -17.14
N ARG A 185 3.60 19.32 -18.07
CA ARG A 185 2.75 19.45 -19.26
C ARG A 185 2.81 18.20 -20.13
N ARG A 186 4.01 17.68 -20.42
CA ARG A 186 4.16 16.47 -21.24
C ARG A 186 3.56 15.25 -20.55
N TYR A 187 3.77 15.09 -19.24
CA TYR A 187 3.19 14.00 -18.46
C TYR A 187 1.67 14.07 -18.38
N ALA A 188 1.10 15.27 -18.21
CA ALA A 188 -0.35 15.44 -18.22
C ALA A 188 -0.97 15.02 -19.57
N THR A 189 -0.30 15.32 -20.69
CA THR A 189 -0.75 14.90 -22.03
C THR A 189 -0.64 13.38 -22.23
N GLU A 190 0.47 12.78 -21.80
CA GLU A 190 0.74 11.35 -22.01
C GLU A 190 -0.13 10.46 -21.11
N PHE A 191 -0.14 10.72 -19.80
CA PHE A 191 -0.77 9.85 -18.82
C PHE A 191 -2.22 10.22 -18.53
N LYS A 192 -2.69 11.40 -18.94
CA LYS A 192 -4.07 11.91 -18.74
C LYS A 192 -4.55 11.87 -17.29
N SER A 193 -3.61 11.97 -16.35
CA SER A 193 -3.85 11.93 -14.91
C SER A 193 -3.19 13.10 -14.21
N ARG A 194 -3.64 13.41 -12.99
CA ARG A 194 -3.00 14.42 -12.14
C ARG A 194 -1.60 13.94 -11.73
N ILE A 195 -0.60 14.72 -12.08
CA ILE A 195 0.80 14.39 -11.84
C ILE A 195 1.22 14.91 -10.46
N GLN A 196 1.77 14.03 -9.63
CA GLN A 196 2.42 14.38 -8.38
C GLN A 196 3.90 13.97 -8.46
N MET A 197 4.79 14.93 -8.24
CA MET A 197 6.24 14.67 -8.21
C MET A 197 6.69 14.62 -6.75
N LEU A 198 7.31 13.52 -6.34
CA LEU A 198 7.87 13.35 -4.99
C LEU A 198 9.37 13.12 -5.07
N GLN A 199 10.13 13.99 -4.39
CA GLN A 199 11.56 13.82 -4.24
C GLN A 199 11.82 12.79 -3.13
N VAL A 200 12.66 11.80 -3.41
CA VAL A 200 13.05 10.76 -2.46
C VAL A 200 14.55 10.84 -2.23
N SER A 201 15.00 10.52 -1.01
CA SER A 201 16.43 10.44 -0.72
C SER A 201 17.02 9.12 -1.23
N TYR A 202 18.30 9.12 -1.63
CA TYR A 202 19.01 7.92 -2.08
C TYR A 202 18.95 6.74 -1.08
N ARG A 203 18.78 7.02 0.22
CA ARG A 203 18.64 5.98 1.26
C ARG A 203 17.27 5.29 1.22
N GLU A 204 16.24 6.03 0.86
CA GLU A 204 14.86 5.52 0.77
C GLU A 204 14.63 4.77 -0.55
N GLU A 205 15.37 5.12 -1.61
CA GLU A 205 15.37 4.39 -2.89
C GLU A 205 15.82 2.92 -2.75
N ALA A 206 16.74 2.63 -1.81
CA ALA A 206 17.25 1.26 -1.59
C ALA A 206 16.36 0.38 -0.71
N SER A 207 15.38 0.97 -0.01
CA SER A 207 14.48 0.25 0.90
C SER A 207 13.11 -0.06 0.28
N ARG A 208 12.92 0.28 -1.01
CA ARG A 208 11.70 0.03 -1.78
C ARG A 208 11.80 -1.24 -2.61
#